data_AF-A0A4R0NAX3-F1
#
_entry.id   AF-A0A4R0NAX3-F1
#
_cell.length_a   1.000
_cell.length_b   1.000
_cell.length_c   1.000
_cell.angle_alpha   90.00
_cell.angle_beta   90.00
_cell.angle_gamma   90.00
#
_symmetry.space_group_name_H-M   'P 1'
#
loop_
_entity.id
_entity.type
_entity.pdbx_description
1 polymer ?
#
loop_
_entity_poly.entity_id
_entity_poly.type
_entity_poly.pdbx_seq_one_letter_code
_entity_poly.pdbx_strand_id
1 'polypeptide(L)'
;MKISTTMLVIAILLFFGVLTAYNFSLKAEYLKGTFRDRFGKHSFMKLEDVKRLQLNAANMIGMSIEYGEREGVWISKEVKDQVKVRQSGETVTVDFVNSKPKTYRYINAAAVVFIVNKVNRVDARNFHFKDQGSENYGGELFIKGLSGNSLDMVIPERATVLIEGSQFKVFKAVIGNENHWSSFTVTGDNRFDTAYFDIRKSSLELQNPKILVPHYKFGDSSRIGLWGHSAKQFAR
;
A
#
# COMPACT_ATOMS: atom_id res chain seq x y z
N MET A 1 32.82 50.43 17.83
CA MET A 1 32.82 48.94 17.78
C MET A 1 33.81 48.47 16.73
N LYS A 2 34.55 47.38 16.96
CA LYS A 2 35.38 46.76 15.90
C LYS A 2 34.45 46.18 14.84
N ILE A 3 34.87 46.25 13.56
CA ILE A 3 34.10 45.73 12.42
C ILE A 3 33.66 44.28 12.63
N SER A 4 34.51 43.45 13.26
CA SER A 4 34.19 42.06 13.61
C SER A 4 33.01 41.91 14.58
N THR A 5 32.92 42.78 15.58
CA THR A 5 31.80 42.81 16.53
C THR A 5 30.51 43.23 15.83
N THR A 6 30.58 44.20 14.92
CA THR A 6 29.43 44.65 14.14
C THR A 6 28.93 43.55 13.18
N MET A 7 29.83 42.84 12.51
CA MET A 7 29.46 41.72 11.63
C MET A 7 28.80 40.56 12.39
N LEU A 8 29.32 40.21 13.57
CA LEU A 8 28.76 39.15 14.41
C LEU A 8 27.34 39.48 14.86
N VAL A 9 27.08 40.73 15.27
CA VAL A 9 25.74 41.20 15.65
C VAL A 9 24.77 41.11 14.46
N ILE A 10 25.21 41.52 13.26
CA ILE A 10 24.38 41.42 12.03
C ILE A 10 24.05 39.96 11.70
N ALA A 11 25.02 39.05 11.78
CA ALA A 11 24.79 37.63 11.51
C ALA A 11 23.78 37.01 12.48
N ILE A 12 23.85 37.36 13.75
CA ILE A 12 22.89 36.91 14.77
C ILE A 12 21.49 37.45 14.48
N LEU A 13 21.36 38.74 14.14
CA LEU A 13 20.08 39.33 13.79
C LEU A 13 19.46 38.68 12.54
N LEU A 14 20.26 38.41 11.52
CA LEU A 14 19.81 37.69 10.33
C LEU A 14 19.35 36.27 10.67
N PHE A 15 20.11 35.55 11.50
CA PHE A 15 19.75 34.20 11.92
C PHE A 15 18.41 34.17 12.67
N PHE A 16 18.20 35.07 13.64
CA PHE A 16 16.93 35.21 14.33
C PHE A 16 15.78 35.65 13.41
N GLY A 17 16.07 36.51 12.44
CA GLY A 17 15.11 36.90 11.41
C GLY A 17 14.63 35.70 10.58
N VAL A 18 15.58 34.88 10.09
CA VAL A 18 15.28 33.67 9.31
C VAL A 18 14.51 32.64 10.15
N LEU A 19 14.91 32.40 11.39
CA LEU A 19 14.21 31.52 12.32
C LEU A 19 12.77 31.96 12.57
N THR A 20 12.58 33.27 12.79
CA THR A 20 11.25 33.84 13.03
C THR A 20 10.39 33.69 11.78
N ALA A 21 10.90 34.06 10.61
CA ALA A 21 10.21 33.89 9.33
C ALA A 21 9.85 32.43 9.05
N TYR A 22 10.77 31.50 9.33
CA TYR A 22 10.55 30.07 9.18
C TYR A 22 9.45 29.56 10.11
N ASN A 23 9.46 29.99 11.38
CA ASN A 23 8.44 29.61 12.35
C ASN A 23 7.05 30.17 11.98
N PHE A 24 6.97 31.41 11.51
CA PHE A 24 5.71 31.97 11.00
C PHE A 24 5.21 31.26 9.75
N SER A 25 6.12 30.88 8.84
CA SER A 25 5.78 30.09 7.65
C SER A 25 5.22 28.71 8.02
N LEU A 26 5.88 27.99 8.94
CA LEU A 26 5.39 26.71 9.48
C LEU A 26 4.05 26.86 10.17
N LYS A 27 3.88 27.90 11.01
CA LYS A 27 2.62 28.18 11.69
C LYS A 27 1.51 28.50 10.68
N ALA A 28 1.80 29.26 9.63
CA ALA A 28 0.84 29.57 8.57
C ALA A 28 0.43 28.30 7.81
N GLU A 29 1.38 27.45 7.43
CA GLU A 29 1.08 26.14 6.81
C GLU A 29 0.30 25.21 7.75
N TYR A 30 0.63 25.19 9.04
CA TYR A 30 -0.13 24.46 10.03
C TYR A 30 -1.56 24.98 10.13
N LEU A 31 -1.76 26.30 10.23
CA LEU A 31 -3.08 26.91 10.33
C LEU A 31 -3.93 26.74 9.06
N LYS A 32 -3.30 26.62 7.88
CA LYS A 32 -4.01 26.26 6.63
C LYS A 32 -4.66 24.87 6.71
N GLY A 33 -4.23 24.00 7.63
CA GLY A 33 -4.81 22.67 7.79
C GLY A 33 -4.55 21.72 6.62
N THR A 34 -3.77 22.13 5.62
CA THR A 34 -3.39 21.36 4.43
C THR A 34 -2.66 20.08 4.81
N PHE A 35 -1.97 20.05 5.96
CA PHE A 35 -1.37 18.84 6.51
C PHE A 35 -2.39 17.74 6.86
N ARG A 36 -3.67 18.08 7.02
CA ARG A 36 -4.77 17.12 7.25
C ARG A 36 -5.32 16.54 5.95
N ASP A 37 -5.07 17.20 4.81
CA ASP A 37 -5.44 16.67 3.51
C ASP A 37 -4.45 15.58 3.09
N ARG A 38 -4.81 14.33 3.37
CA ARG A 38 -4.04 13.14 2.98
C ARG A 38 -3.76 13.04 1.48
N PHE A 39 -4.49 13.79 0.64
CA PHE A 39 -4.37 13.79 -0.82
C PHE A 39 -3.80 15.09 -1.41
N GLY A 40 -3.36 16.05 -0.58
CA GLY A 40 -2.90 17.36 -1.05
C GLY A 40 -1.69 17.32 -2.02
N LYS A 41 -0.97 16.20 -2.05
CA LYS A 41 0.15 15.95 -2.98
C LYS A 41 -0.16 14.90 -4.04
N HIS A 42 -1.43 14.59 -4.26
CA HIS A 42 -1.86 13.59 -5.23
C HIS A 42 -2.59 14.24 -6.41
N SER A 43 -2.51 13.57 -7.55
CA SER A 43 -3.40 13.82 -8.69
C SER A 43 -4.53 12.80 -8.66
N PHE A 44 -5.75 13.26 -8.90
CA PHE A 44 -6.94 12.42 -8.94
C PHE A 44 -7.27 12.03 -10.38
N MET A 45 -7.58 10.76 -10.59
CA MET A 45 -8.21 10.25 -11.80
C MET A 45 -9.50 9.54 -11.38
N LYS A 46 -10.62 9.95 -11.97
CA LYS A 46 -11.92 9.32 -11.73
C LYS A 46 -11.89 7.89 -12.28
N LEU A 47 -12.47 6.96 -11.53
CA LEU A 47 -12.74 5.59 -11.94
C LEU A 47 -14.24 5.33 -11.80
N GLU A 48 -14.76 4.36 -12.55
CA GLU A 48 -16.19 4.04 -12.54
C GLU A 48 -16.42 2.53 -12.49
N ASP A 49 -17.22 2.04 -11.55
CA ASP A 49 -17.63 0.63 -11.47
C ASP A 49 -16.44 -0.36 -11.44
N VAL A 50 -15.43 -0.02 -10.64
CA VAL A 50 -14.26 -0.88 -10.48
C VAL A 50 -14.69 -2.22 -9.89
N LYS A 51 -14.31 -3.33 -10.53
CA LYS A 51 -14.45 -4.68 -9.94
C LYS A 51 -13.12 -5.39 -9.84
N ARG A 52 -12.17 -5.10 -10.73
CA ARG A 52 -10.88 -5.77 -10.79
C ARG A 52 -9.74 -4.77 -10.80
N LEU A 53 -8.75 -5.02 -9.95
CA LEU A 53 -7.49 -4.29 -9.93
C LEU A 53 -6.37 -5.20 -10.40
N GLN A 54 -5.66 -4.80 -11.43
CA GLN A 54 -4.46 -5.45 -11.93
C GLN A 54 -3.25 -4.55 -11.66
N LEU A 55 -2.41 -4.95 -10.72
CA LEU A 55 -1.31 -4.14 -10.20
C LEU A 55 0.01 -4.74 -10.69
N ASN A 56 0.52 -4.32 -11.86
CA ASN A 56 1.71 -4.89 -12.50
C ASN A 56 3.04 -4.32 -11.97
N ALA A 57 3.01 -3.67 -10.81
CA ALA A 57 4.14 -2.96 -10.21
C ALA A 57 4.16 -3.10 -8.68
N ALA A 58 3.66 -4.21 -8.16
CA ALA A 58 3.43 -4.42 -6.73
C ALA A 58 4.71 -4.30 -5.88
N ASN A 59 5.85 -4.75 -6.42
CA ASN A 59 7.17 -4.63 -5.79
C ASN A 59 7.84 -3.25 -5.94
N MET A 60 7.31 -2.37 -6.79
CA MET A 60 7.95 -1.08 -7.10
C MET A 60 7.32 0.08 -6.34
N ILE A 61 6.02 0.00 -6.07
CA ILE A 61 5.22 1.12 -5.58
C ILE A 61 4.29 0.65 -4.47
N GLY A 62 4.34 1.34 -3.34
CA GLY A 62 3.37 1.18 -2.26
C GLY A 62 1.96 1.58 -2.71
N MET A 63 1.01 0.67 -2.55
CA MET A 63 -0.38 0.85 -2.97
C MET A 63 -1.35 0.65 -1.80
N SER A 64 -2.45 1.40 -1.81
CA SER A 64 -3.57 1.22 -0.89
C SER A 64 -4.88 1.08 -1.67
N ILE A 65 -5.75 0.19 -1.24
CA ILE A 65 -7.11 0.00 -1.76
C ILE A 65 -8.07 0.18 -0.60
N GLU A 66 -8.89 1.19 -0.67
CA GLU A 66 -9.75 1.60 0.45
C GLU A 66 -11.19 1.74 -0.02
N TYR A 67 -12.11 1.43 0.88
CA TYR A 67 -13.52 1.72 0.65
C TYR A 67 -13.78 3.23 0.64
N GLY A 68 -14.62 3.69 -0.29
CA GLY A 68 -15.22 5.02 -0.22
C GLY A 68 -16.17 5.32 -1.38
N GLU A 69 -17.02 6.32 -1.18
CA GLU A 69 -18.08 6.68 -2.13
C GLU A 69 -17.56 7.32 -3.41
N ARG A 70 -16.46 8.08 -3.31
CA ARG A 70 -15.84 8.76 -4.45
C ARG A 70 -14.83 7.84 -5.13
N GLU A 71 -15.31 7.01 -6.05
CA GLU A 71 -14.44 6.12 -6.80
C GLU A 71 -13.37 6.88 -7.59
N GLY A 72 -12.12 6.41 -7.46
CA GLY A 72 -11.01 6.95 -8.21
C GLY A 72 -9.66 6.50 -7.68
N VAL A 73 -8.62 6.99 -8.35
CA VAL A 73 -7.23 6.75 -7.97
C VAL A 73 -6.53 8.07 -7.72
N TRP A 74 -5.81 8.13 -6.60
CA TRP A 74 -4.95 9.22 -6.19
C TRP A 74 -3.51 8.79 -6.37
N ILE A 75 -2.79 9.47 -7.25
CA ILE A 75 -1.40 9.17 -7.58
C ILE A 75 -0.53 10.31 -7.04
N SER A 76 0.40 9.99 -6.15
CA SER A 76 1.35 10.96 -5.59
C SER A 76 2.13 11.63 -6.72
N LYS A 77 2.35 12.95 -6.58
CA LYS A 77 3.19 13.73 -7.50
C LYS A 77 4.61 13.15 -7.64
N GLU A 78 5.10 12.45 -6.63
CA GLU A 78 6.44 11.81 -6.63
C GLU A 78 6.56 10.64 -7.61
N VAL A 79 5.44 9.96 -7.91
CA VAL A 79 5.41 8.76 -8.76
C VAL A 79 4.61 8.92 -10.03
N LYS A 80 4.00 10.09 -10.23
CA LYS A 80 3.08 10.34 -11.34
C LYS A 80 3.68 10.01 -12.72
N ASP A 81 4.96 10.32 -12.92
CA ASP A 81 5.66 10.07 -14.19
C ASP A 81 6.23 8.64 -14.30
N GLN A 82 6.08 7.84 -13.23
CA GLN A 82 6.56 6.46 -13.15
C GLN A 82 5.43 5.44 -13.26
N VAL A 83 4.18 5.89 -13.14
CA VAL A 83 2.98 5.05 -13.12
C VAL A 83 2.04 5.42 -14.24
N LYS A 84 1.53 4.40 -14.92
CA LYS A 84 0.42 4.54 -15.85
C LYS A 84 -0.77 3.77 -15.32
N VAL A 85 -1.85 4.49 -15.01
CA VAL A 85 -3.13 3.89 -14.66
C VAL A 85 -4.06 3.95 -15.87
N ARG A 86 -4.73 2.84 -16.15
CA ARG A 86 -5.70 2.70 -17.24
C ARG A 86 -6.92 1.95 -16.74
N GLN A 87 -8.10 2.36 -17.19
CA GLN A 87 -9.33 1.62 -16.97
C GLN A 87 -9.84 1.06 -18.30
N SER A 88 -10.21 -0.22 -18.32
CA SER A 88 -10.87 -0.89 -19.44
C SER A 88 -12.07 -1.67 -18.90
N GLY A 89 -13.28 -1.13 -19.15
CA GLY A 89 -14.49 -1.59 -18.49
C GLY A 89 -14.34 -1.55 -16.96
N GLU A 90 -14.68 -2.64 -16.28
CA GLU A 90 -14.63 -2.76 -14.82
C GLU A 90 -13.23 -3.12 -14.27
N THR A 91 -12.20 -3.11 -15.13
CA THR A 91 -10.82 -3.47 -14.76
C THR A 91 -9.91 -2.25 -14.81
N VAL A 92 -9.18 -2.02 -13.74
CA VAL A 92 -8.15 -0.97 -13.66
C VAL A 92 -6.78 -1.63 -13.62
N THR A 93 -5.90 -1.20 -14.51
CA THR A 93 -4.53 -1.68 -14.64
C THR A 93 -3.56 -0.58 -14.23
N VAL A 94 -2.57 -0.95 -13.42
CA VAL A 94 -1.47 -0.09 -12.99
C VAL A 94 -0.18 -0.67 -13.52
N ASP A 95 0.53 0.10 -14.33
CA ASP A 95 1.82 -0.29 -14.89
C ASP A 95 2.93 0.66 -14.44
N PHE A 96 4.13 0.13 -14.24
CA PHE A 96 5.34 0.93 -14.10
C PHE A 96 5.87 1.28 -15.50
N VAL A 97 6.13 2.55 -15.77
CA VAL A 97 6.54 3.03 -17.11
C VAL A 97 7.97 3.58 -17.17
N ASN A 98 8.65 3.72 -16.04
CA ASN A 98 10.01 4.25 -16.03
C ASN A 98 11.07 3.12 -16.08
N SER A 99 12.04 3.25 -16.99
CA SER A 99 13.07 2.23 -17.24
C SER A 99 14.35 2.41 -16.43
N LYS A 100 14.55 3.57 -15.77
CA LYS A 100 15.74 3.83 -14.95
C LYS A 100 15.43 4.83 -13.83
N PRO A 101 15.32 4.40 -12.58
CA PRO A 101 15.17 5.34 -11.49
C PRO A 101 16.55 5.85 -11.10
N LYS A 102 16.65 7.18 -11.07
CA LYS A 102 17.89 7.89 -10.73
C LYS A 102 18.28 7.74 -9.25
N THR A 103 17.40 7.20 -8.42
CA THR A 103 17.66 6.78 -7.02
C THR A 103 16.43 5.99 -6.56
N TYR A 104 16.57 4.69 -6.32
CA TYR A 104 15.48 3.87 -5.78
C TYR A 104 15.29 4.23 -4.30
N ARG A 105 14.36 5.12 -4.03
CA ARG A 105 13.87 5.35 -2.67
C ARG A 105 12.59 4.53 -2.52
N TYR A 106 12.52 3.72 -1.47
CA TYR A 106 11.30 3.02 -1.09
C TYR A 106 10.11 3.99 -1.15
N ILE A 107 9.13 3.71 -2.01
CA ILE A 107 7.98 4.58 -2.22
C ILE A 107 6.86 4.08 -1.33
N ASN A 108 6.62 4.83 -0.25
CA ASN A 108 5.72 4.49 0.86
C ASN A 108 4.29 4.08 0.40
N ALA A 109 3.61 3.31 1.26
CA ALA A 109 2.23 2.81 1.29
C ALA A 109 1.07 3.70 0.78
N ALA A 110 1.33 4.94 0.37
CA ALA A 110 0.32 5.90 -0.07
C ALA A 110 0.67 6.56 -1.42
N ALA A 111 1.57 5.95 -2.19
CA ALA A 111 1.99 6.49 -3.48
C ALA A 111 0.88 6.39 -4.53
N VAL A 112 0.14 5.29 -4.52
CA VAL A 112 -1.08 5.12 -5.31
C VAL A 112 -2.19 4.61 -4.40
N VAL A 113 -3.27 5.37 -4.29
CA VAL A 113 -4.41 5.05 -3.43
C VAL A 113 -5.66 4.90 -4.30
N PHE A 114 -6.26 3.72 -4.28
CA PHE A 114 -7.56 3.45 -4.87
C PHE A 114 -8.64 3.67 -3.82
N ILE A 115 -9.61 4.53 -4.11
CA ILE A 115 -10.88 4.56 -3.40
C ILE A 115 -11.90 3.88 -4.30
N VAL A 116 -12.52 2.80 -3.82
CA VAL A 116 -13.48 1.99 -4.58
C VAL A 116 -14.69 1.67 -3.72
N ASN A 117 -15.86 1.52 -4.35
CA ASN A 117 -17.08 1.10 -3.63
C ASN A 117 -17.16 -0.42 -3.53
N LYS A 118 -16.60 -1.13 -4.51
CA LYS A 118 -16.58 -2.58 -4.62
C LYS A 118 -15.29 -3.02 -5.30
N VAL A 119 -14.83 -4.21 -4.95
CA VAL A 119 -13.79 -4.92 -5.71
C VAL A 119 -13.98 -6.40 -5.42
N ASN A 120 -13.91 -7.23 -6.46
CA ASN A 120 -14.01 -8.67 -6.32
C ASN A 120 -12.71 -9.39 -6.66
N ARG A 121 -11.74 -8.70 -7.28
CA ARG A 121 -10.44 -9.28 -7.60
C ARG A 121 -9.30 -8.27 -7.54
N VAL A 122 -8.20 -8.66 -6.90
CA VAL A 122 -6.93 -7.93 -6.89
C VAL A 122 -5.83 -8.88 -7.37
N ASP A 123 -5.27 -8.62 -8.55
CA ASP A 123 -4.17 -9.39 -9.14
C ASP A 123 -2.91 -8.52 -9.09
N ALA A 124 -2.06 -8.76 -8.09
CA ALA A 124 -0.80 -8.06 -7.93
C ALA A 124 0.35 -8.88 -8.53
N ARG A 125 1.22 -8.21 -9.28
CA ARG A 125 2.36 -8.79 -9.99
C ARG A 125 3.58 -7.92 -9.83
N ASN A 126 4.74 -8.55 -9.85
CA ASN A 126 6.00 -7.85 -9.83
C ASN A 126 6.32 -7.30 -11.22
N PHE A 127 6.90 -6.11 -11.22
CA PHE A 127 7.60 -5.57 -12.37
C PHE A 127 9.02 -6.13 -12.39
N HIS A 128 9.45 -6.59 -13.56
CA HIS A 128 10.80 -7.08 -13.81
C HIS A 128 11.47 -6.21 -14.87
N PHE A 129 12.63 -5.63 -14.54
CA PHE A 129 13.46 -4.97 -15.53
C PHE A 129 14.07 -6.02 -16.46
N LYS A 130 14.06 -5.73 -17.78
CA LYS A 130 14.58 -6.65 -18.79
C LYS A 130 16.08 -6.94 -18.64
N ASP A 131 16.84 -6.00 -18.08
CA ASP A 131 18.32 -6.00 -18.12
C ASP A 131 18.99 -5.91 -16.75
N GLN A 132 18.24 -5.93 -15.64
CA GLN A 132 18.82 -5.94 -14.29
C GLN A 132 18.55 -7.27 -13.61
N GLY A 133 19.62 -7.93 -13.16
CA GLY A 133 19.54 -9.09 -12.27
C GLY A 133 18.70 -8.74 -11.03
N SER A 134 18.09 -9.78 -10.45
CA SER A 134 17.17 -9.73 -9.30
C SER A 134 17.61 -8.75 -8.20
N GLU A 135 17.24 -7.48 -8.31
CA GLU A 135 17.29 -6.56 -7.19
C GLU A 135 16.14 -6.90 -6.22
N ASN A 136 16.44 -6.89 -4.92
CA ASN A 136 15.50 -7.23 -3.86
C ASN A 136 14.50 -6.09 -3.64
N TYR A 137 13.56 -5.93 -4.57
CA TYR A 137 12.48 -4.96 -4.42
C TYR A 137 11.35 -5.55 -3.59
N GLY A 138 11.03 -4.86 -2.49
CA GLY A 138 9.91 -5.16 -1.60
C GLY A 138 8.75 -4.21 -1.84
N GLY A 139 7.57 -4.76 -2.07
CA GLY A 139 6.33 -4.03 -2.28
C GLY A 139 5.44 -3.98 -1.06
N GLU A 140 4.64 -2.93 -0.91
CA GLU A 140 3.57 -2.86 0.09
C GLU A 140 2.20 -2.69 -0.55
N LEU A 141 1.23 -3.49 -0.12
CA LEU A 141 -0.18 -3.36 -0.50
C LEU A 141 -1.07 -3.34 0.73
N PHE A 142 -1.83 -2.27 0.90
CA PHE A 142 -2.80 -2.12 1.98
C PHE A 142 -4.21 -2.23 1.44
N ILE A 143 -5.08 -2.93 2.16
CA ILE A 143 -6.47 -3.16 1.78
C ILE A 143 -7.34 -2.85 2.99
N LYS A 144 -8.22 -1.85 2.89
CA LYS A 144 -8.90 -1.28 4.06
C LYS A 144 -10.39 -1.12 3.86
N GLY A 145 -11.17 -1.66 4.80
CA GLY A 145 -12.59 -1.38 4.95
C GLY A 145 -13.48 -1.91 3.81
N LEU A 146 -12.98 -2.81 2.96
CA LEU A 146 -13.73 -3.30 1.82
C LEU A 146 -14.76 -4.33 2.26
N SER A 147 -15.93 -4.32 1.62
CA SER A 147 -16.96 -5.32 1.89
C SER A 147 -17.62 -5.83 0.61
N GLY A 148 -18.10 -7.07 0.63
CA GLY A 148 -18.80 -7.65 -0.51
C GLY A 148 -19.08 -9.15 -0.40
N ASN A 149 -19.57 -9.73 -1.49
CA ASN A 149 -19.82 -11.17 -1.53
C ASN A 149 -18.52 -11.98 -1.62
N SER A 150 -17.57 -11.53 -2.45
CA SER A 150 -16.31 -12.26 -2.65
C SER A 150 -15.15 -11.34 -2.97
N LEU A 151 -13.96 -11.73 -2.50
CA LEU A 151 -12.69 -11.13 -2.90
C LEU A 151 -11.66 -12.22 -3.21
N ASP A 152 -11.16 -12.21 -4.45
CA ASP A 152 -10.04 -13.02 -4.91
C ASP A 152 -8.75 -12.18 -4.94
N MET A 153 -7.67 -12.70 -4.37
CA MET A 153 -6.39 -12.01 -4.30
C MET A 153 -5.25 -12.89 -4.77
N VAL A 154 -4.39 -12.31 -5.61
CA VAL A 154 -3.10 -12.90 -5.97
C VAL A 154 -2.02 -11.95 -5.48
N ILE A 155 -1.21 -12.42 -4.55
CA ILE A 155 -0.11 -11.68 -3.94
C ILE A 155 1.20 -12.22 -4.53
N PRO A 156 2.01 -11.38 -5.17
CA PRO A 156 3.25 -11.83 -5.79
C PRO A 156 4.33 -12.04 -4.74
N GLU A 157 5.43 -12.64 -5.16
CA GLU A 157 6.64 -12.74 -4.34
C GLU A 157 7.16 -11.36 -3.91
N ARG A 158 7.89 -11.29 -2.79
CA ARG A 158 8.49 -10.05 -2.27
C ARG A 158 7.49 -8.92 -2.01
N ALA A 159 6.21 -9.25 -1.84
CA ALA A 159 5.19 -8.31 -1.39
C ALA A 159 4.89 -8.50 0.10
N THR A 160 4.66 -7.37 0.77
CA THR A 160 4.06 -7.29 2.10
C THR A 160 2.64 -6.77 1.93
N VAL A 161 1.66 -7.55 2.34
CA VAL A 161 0.24 -7.21 2.19
C VAL A 161 -0.43 -7.17 3.55
N LEU A 162 -1.22 -6.13 3.80
CA LEU A 162 -2.05 -5.98 4.98
C LEU A 162 -3.50 -5.78 4.57
N ILE A 163 -4.40 -6.62 5.08
CA ILE A 163 -5.85 -6.40 4.97
C ILE A 163 -6.42 -6.06 6.35
N GLU A 164 -7.21 -4.99 6.41
CA GLU A 164 -7.78 -4.41 7.61
C GLU A 164 -9.26 -4.05 7.43
N GLY A 165 -10.06 -4.28 8.46
CA GLY A 165 -11.46 -3.86 8.55
C GLY A 165 -12.37 -4.39 7.45
N SER A 166 -11.98 -5.47 6.77
CA SER A 166 -12.66 -5.93 5.56
C SER A 166 -13.60 -7.12 5.82
N GLN A 167 -14.69 -7.20 5.07
CA GLN A 167 -15.78 -8.15 5.30
C GLN A 167 -16.26 -8.84 4.02
N PHE A 168 -16.06 -10.16 3.92
CA PHE A 168 -16.47 -10.91 2.73
C PHE A 168 -17.15 -12.24 3.08
N LYS A 169 -18.15 -12.65 2.30
CA LYS A 169 -18.67 -14.02 2.44
C LYS A 169 -17.62 -15.04 2.01
N VAL A 170 -16.95 -14.79 0.89
CA VAL A 170 -15.88 -15.67 0.38
C VAL A 170 -14.60 -14.87 0.14
N PHE A 171 -13.54 -15.20 0.85
CA PHE A 171 -12.21 -14.64 0.64
C PHE A 171 -11.28 -15.70 0.07
N LYS A 172 -10.52 -15.39 -0.97
CA LYS A 172 -9.50 -16.27 -1.54
C LYS A 172 -8.20 -15.51 -1.70
N ALA A 173 -7.09 -16.07 -1.21
CA ALA A 173 -5.77 -15.51 -1.39
C ALA A 173 -4.78 -16.59 -1.85
N VAL A 174 -4.05 -16.29 -2.93
CA VAL A 174 -2.84 -16.99 -3.33
C VAL A 174 -1.66 -16.13 -2.92
N ILE A 175 -0.79 -16.66 -2.05
CA ILE A 175 0.24 -15.88 -1.37
C ILE A 175 1.62 -16.33 -1.84
N GLY A 176 2.29 -15.44 -2.57
CA GLY A 176 3.64 -15.63 -3.09
C GLY A 176 3.71 -16.63 -4.25
N ASN A 177 4.92 -17.14 -4.49
CA ASN A 177 5.22 -18.16 -5.47
C ASN A 177 6.25 -19.16 -4.91
N GLU A 178 6.92 -19.94 -5.78
CA GLU A 178 7.93 -20.93 -5.36
C GLU A 178 9.35 -20.35 -5.20
N ASN A 179 9.58 -19.12 -5.66
CA ASN A 179 10.91 -18.54 -5.77
C ASN A 179 11.27 -17.72 -4.52
N HIS A 180 10.47 -16.70 -4.20
CA HIS A 180 10.78 -15.75 -3.13
C HIS A 180 9.63 -15.57 -2.11
N TRP A 181 10.01 -15.12 -0.91
CA TRP A 181 9.12 -14.92 0.22
C TRP A 181 8.22 -13.69 0.06
N SER A 182 6.99 -13.81 0.56
CA SER A 182 6.02 -12.72 0.71
C SER A 182 5.42 -12.81 2.10
N SER A 183 4.87 -11.70 2.59
CA SER A 183 4.14 -11.66 3.85
C SER A 183 2.72 -11.18 3.61
N PHE A 184 1.74 -11.89 4.15
CA PHE A 184 0.36 -11.45 4.16
C PHE A 184 -0.19 -11.45 5.59
N THR A 185 -0.70 -10.30 6.03
CA THR A 185 -1.29 -10.13 7.36
C THR A 185 -2.77 -9.82 7.25
N VAL A 186 -3.58 -10.54 8.04
CA VAL A 186 -5.01 -10.31 8.22
C VAL A 186 -5.24 -9.87 9.67
N THR A 187 -5.68 -8.63 9.87
CA THR A 187 -5.94 -8.06 11.21
C THR A 187 -7.26 -8.54 11.81
N GLY A 188 -7.44 -8.32 13.12
CA GLY A 188 -8.54 -8.89 13.90
C GLY A 188 -9.93 -8.29 13.65
N ASP A 189 -10.01 -7.16 12.97
CA ASP A 189 -11.24 -6.49 12.57
C ASP A 189 -11.80 -7.02 11.23
N ASN A 190 -11.09 -7.94 10.57
CA ASN A 190 -11.60 -8.62 9.39
C ASN A 190 -12.61 -9.72 9.74
N ARG A 191 -13.60 -9.90 8.86
CA ARG A 191 -14.61 -10.96 8.97
C ARG A 191 -14.82 -11.69 7.65
N PHE A 192 -14.58 -13.00 7.63
CA PHE A 192 -14.81 -13.86 6.47
C PHE A 192 -15.72 -15.03 6.83
N ASP A 193 -16.76 -15.30 6.05
CA ASP A 193 -17.57 -16.51 6.29
C ASP A 193 -16.78 -17.75 5.83
N THR A 194 -16.21 -17.73 4.63
CA THR A 194 -15.31 -18.75 4.13
C THR A 194 -14.03 -18.11 3.61
N ALA A 195 -12.87 -18.62 4.03
CA ALA A 195 -11.57 -18.13 3.58
C ALA A 195 -10.70 -19.26 3.03
N TYR A 196 -10.17 -19.09 1.82
CA TYR A 196 -9.23 -20.02 1.19
C TYR A 196 -7.86 -19.36 1.07
N PHE A 197 -6.84 -19.95 1.69
CA PHE A 197 -5.46 -19.48 1.62
C PHE A 197 -4.59 -20.55 0.94
N ASP A 198 -4.07 -20.24 -0.25
CA ASP A 198 -3.01 -20.99 -0.92
C ASP A 198 -1.68 -20.31 -0.60
N ILE A 199 -1.00 -20.81 0.44
CA ILE A 199 0.25 -20.25 0.98
C ILE A 199 1.40 -21.01 0.33
N ARG A 200 2.12 -20.37 -0.60
CA ARG A 200 3.30 -20.96 -1.25
C ARG A 200 4.53 -20.68 -0.38
N LYS A 201 5.71 -20.43 -0.95
CA LYS A 201 6.92 -20.09 -0.19
C LYS A 201 6.79 -18.69 0.42
N SER A 202 5.98 -18.52 1.47
CA SER A 202 5.57 -17.23 2.04
C SER A 202 4.98 -17.40 3.45
N SER A 203 4.73 -16.27 4.13
CA SER A 203 4.13 -16.23 5.47
C SER A 203 2.72 -15.65 5.47
N LEU A 204 1.80 -16.29 6.18
CA LEU A 204 0.47 -15.78 6.51
C LEU A 204 0.39 -15.50 8.02
N GLU A 205 0.06 -14.28 8.41
CA GLU A 205 -0.19 -13.89 9.80
C GLU A 205 -1.68 -13.60 10.01
N LEU A 206 -2.35 -14.41 10.81
CA LEU A 206 -3.74 -14.21 11.20
C LEU A 206 -3.80 -13.61 12.61
N GLN A 207 -3.93 -12.29 12.68
CA GLN A 207 -3.96 -11.53 13.92
C GLN A 207 -5.37 -11.45 14.49
N ASN A 208 -5.93 -12.60 14.87
CA ASN A 208 -7.26 -12.73 15.45
C ASN A 208 -8.47 -12.36 14.54
N PRO A 209 -8.46 -12.58 13.20
CA PRO A 209 -9.65 -12.34 12.37
C PRO A 209 -10.80 -13.30 12.68
N LYS A 210 -12.03 -12.89 12.34
CA LYS A 210 -13.23 -13.72 12.46
C LYS A 210 -13.44 -14.51 11.17
N ILE A 211 -13.02 -15.78 11.14
CA ILE A 211 -13.17 -16.66 9.97
C ILE A 211 -14.06 -17.84 10.37
N LEU A 212 -15.25 -18.01 9.76
CA LEU A 212 -16.13 -19.12 10.14
C LEU A 212 -15.59 -20.46 9.60
N VAL A 213 -15.22 -20.51 8.32
CA VAL A 213 -14.72 -21.70 7.64
C VAL A 213 -13.39 -21.42 6.93
N PRO A 214 -12.24 -21.68 7.57
CA PRO A 214 -10.93 -21.52 6.96
C PRO A 214 -10.51 -22.78 6.20
N HIS A 215 -9.88 -22.57 5.04
CA HIS A 215 -9.23 -23.61 4.25
C HIS A 215 -7.80 -23.18 3.94
N TYR A 216 -6.85 -24.09 4.18
CA TYR A 216 -5.43 -23.83 3.96
C TYR A 216 -4.85 -24.86 3.00
N LYS A 217 -4.05 -24.37 2.06
CA LYS A 217 -3.13 -25.16 1.26
C LYS A 217 -1.73 -24.61 1.48
N PHE A 218 -0.81 -25.48 1.86
CA PHE A 218 0.57 -25.12 2.20
C PHE A 218 1.51 -25.67 1.13
N GLY A 219 2.39 -24.81 0.62
CA GLY A 219 3.55 -25.19 -0.16
C GLY A 219 4.78 -25.37 0.72
N ASP A 220 5.87 -25.85 0.12
CA ASP A 220 7.12 -26.07 0.82
C ASP A 220 7.68 -24.76 1.42
N SER A 221 8.14 -24.84 2.67
CA SER A 221 8.65 -23.70 3.44
C SER A 221 7.65 -22.57 3.70
N SER A 222 6.34 -22.82 3.58
CA SER A 222 5.30 -21.90 4.01
C SER A 222 5.28 -21.74 5.54
N ARG A 223 4.89 -20.56 6.03
CA ARG A 223 4.66 -20.30 7.45
C ARG A 223 3.28 -19.74 7.69
N ILE A 224 2.68 -20.12 8.81
CA ILE A 224 1.47 -19.50 9.32
C ILE A 224 1.67 -19.12 10.79
N GLY A 225 1.43 -17.85 11.08
CA GLY A 225 1.34 -17.32 12.44
C GLY A 225 -0.12 -17.11 12.81
N LEU A 226 -0.52 -17.67 13.95
CA LEU A 226 -1.90 -17.62 14.45
C LEU A 226 -1.91 -16.93 15.81
N TRP A 227 -2.76 -15.92 15.95
CA TRP A 227 -2.89 -15.16 17.19
C TRP A 227 -4.32 -15.23 17.71
N GLY A 228 -4.48 -15.33 19.04
CA GLY A 228 -5.80 -15.26 19.69
C GLY A 228 -6.78 -16.36 19.27
N HIS A 229 -7.98 -15.98 18.83
CA HIS A 229 -9.05 -16.91 18.44
C HIS A 229 -8.65 -17.78 17.26
N SER A 230 -7.81 -17.27 16.35
CA SER A 230 -7.32 -18.03 15.20
C SER A 230 -6.46 -19.23 15.63
N ALA A 231 -5.71 -19.11 16.73
CA ALA A 231 -4.96 -20.23 17.30
C ALA A 231 -5.89 -21.32 17.88
N LYS A 232 -7.01 -20.92 18.52
CA LYS A 232 -7.99 -21.88 19.08
C LYS A 232 -8.73 -22.67 18.01
N GLN A 233 -9.00 -22.05 16.86
CA GLN A 233 -9.71 -22.69 15.74
C GLN A 233 -8.85 -23.73 15.03
N PHE A 234 -7.52 -23.55 15.03
CA PHE A 234 -6.58 -24.48 14.40
C PHE A 234 -6.23 -25.69 15.29
N ALA A 235 -6.40 -25.56 16.61
CA ALA A 235 -6.11 -26.63 17.57
C ALA A 235 -7.25 -27.64 17.76
N ARG A 236 -8.32 -27.55 16.95
CA ARG A 236 -9.47 -28.47 16.95
C ARG A 236 -9.47 -29.26 15.65
#